data_AF-A0A9W4SML3-F1
#
_entry.id   AF-A0A9W4SML3-F1
#
_cell.length_a   1.000
_cell.length_b   1.000
_cell.length_c   1.000
_cell.angle_alpha   90.00
_cell.angle_beta   90.00
_cell.angle_gamma   90.00
#
_symmetry.space_group_name_H-M   'P 1'
#
loop_
_entity.id
_entity.type
_entity.pdbx_description
1 polymer ?
#
loop_
_entity_poly.entity_id
_entity_poly.type
_entity_poly.pdbx_seq_one_letter_code
_entity_poly.pdbx_strand_id
1 'polypeptide(L)'
;MNQETWCNFANKTDTLLGVSPIKNFGLSNLTCKSNINFFWNQLQSIIITAADLTIPVRQSSTHSKAIRPTLLKHAYSTLKSLQKWLKITNEILKTQTFKIEWNKFIVKIPPIAQEMQISFLEHGDPLTK
;
A
#
# COMPACT_ATOMS: atom_id res chain seq x y z
N MET A 1 17.65 -14.63 -10.75
CA MET A 1 17.95 -14.94 -9.32
C MET A 1 17.75 -16.44 -9.15
N ASN A 2 18.79 -17.17 -8.70
CA ASN A 2 18.68 -18.63 -8.52
C ASN A 2 18.02 -18.97 -7.17
N GLN A 3 17.61 -20.22 -6.98
CA GLN A 3 16.88 -20.67 -5.79
C GLN A 3 17.67 -20.46 -4.49
N GLU A 4 18.99 -20.66 -4.55
CA GLU A 4 19.90 -20.41 -3.43
C GLU A 4 19.92 -18.94 -3.00
N THR A 5 19.98 -17.99 -3.94
CA THR A 5 19.93 -16.55 -3.63
C THR A 5 18.58 -16.16 -3.03
N TRP A 6 17.49 -16.77 -3.50
CA TRP A 6 16.15 -16.58 -2.91
C TRP A 6 16.05 -17.10 -1.48
N CYS A 7 16.59 -18.30 -1.21
CA CYS A 7 16.65 -18.84 0.15
C CYS A 7 17.50 -17.95 1.07
N ASN A 8 18.63 -17.44 0.59
CA ASN A 8 19.48 -16.53 1.37
C ASN A 8 18.76 -15.21 1.70
N PHE A 9 18.08 -14.63 0.71
CA PHE A 9 17.26 -13.43 0.90
C PHE A 9 16.12 -13.66 1.92
N ALA A 10 15.40 -14.78 1.80
CA ALA A 10 14.32 -15.14 2.72
C ALA A 10 14.84 -15.32 4.15
N ASN A 11 15.88 -16.13 4.35
CA ASN A 11 16.50 -16.35 5.65
C ASN A 11 17.00 -15.03 6.28
N LYS A 12 17.55 -14.12 5.47
CA LYS A 12 18.00 -12.82 5.95
C LYS A 12 16.84 -11.91 6.34
N THR A 13 15.77 -11.91 5.56
CA THR A 13 14.54 -11.18 5.86
C THR A 13 13.92 -11.67 7.17
N ASP A 14 13.82 -12.99 7.35
CA ASP A 14 13.30 -13.60 8.58
C ASP A 14 14.15 -13.28 9.81
N THR A 15 15.48 -13.28 9.64
CA THR A 15 16.40 -12.87 10.71
C THR A 15 16.16 -11.42 11.13
N LEU A 16 16.05 -10.51 10.16
CA LEU A 16 15.83 -9.08 10.41
C LEU A 16 14.43 -8.80 10.99
N LEU A 17 13.41 -9.54 10.56
CA LEU A 17 12.08 -9.53 11.17
C LEU A 17 12.13 -10.03 12.62
N GLY A 18 12.90 -11.08 12.89
CA GLY A 18 13.03 -11.71 14.21
C GLY A 18 13.67 -10.83 15.30
N VAL A 19 14.34 -9.74 14.91
CA VAL A 19 14.92 -8.73 15.82
C VAL A 19 14.27 -7.35 15.69
N SER A 20 13.29 -7.20 14.79
CA SER A 20 12.65 -5.92 14.52
C SER A 20 11.59 -5.59 15.59
N PRO A 21 11.36 -4.29 15.88
CA PRO A 21 10.23 -3.84 16.69
C PRO A 21 8.87 -4.33 16.17
N ILE A 22 8.76 -4.67 14.88
CA ILE A 22 7.51 -5.15 14.28
C ILE A 22 7.25 -6.64 14.50
N LYS A 23 8.18 -7.41 15.06
CA LYS A 23 7.97 -8.83 15.37
C LYS A 23 6.72 -9.09 16.21
N ASN A 24 6.46 -8.19 17.16
CA ASN A 24 5.36 -8.29 18.10
C ASN A 24 4.14 -7.45 17.67
N PHE A 25 4.09 -6.95 16.42
CA PHE A 25 2.92 -6.23 15.92
C PHE A 25 1.80 -7.22 15.61
N GLY A 26 0.85 -7.32 16.54
CA GLY A 26 -0.44 -7.96 16.30
C GLY A 26 -1.42 -7.05 15.55
N LEU A 27 -2.55 -7.62 15.13
CA LEU A 27 -3.67 -6.88 14.52
C LEU A 27 -4.17 -5.74 15.43
N SER A 28 -4.10 -5.92 16.76
CA SER A 28 -4.41 -4.91 17.78
C SER A 28 -3.54 -3.65 17.69
N ASN A 29 -2.34 -3.76 17.12
CA ASN A 29 -1.40 -2.64 17.02
C ASN A 29 -1.63 -1.81 15.76
N LEU A 30 -2.43 -2.31 14.80
CA LEU A 30 -2.76 -1.67 13.52
C LEU A 30 -4.07 -0.86 13.59
N THR A 31 -4.37 -0.28 14.75
CA THR A 31 -5.62 0.44 15.02
C THR A 31 -5.58 1.91 14.59
N CYS A 32 -4.39 2.48 14.38
CA CYS A 32 -4.24 3.88 13.99
C CYS A 32 -3.21 4.06 12.86
N LYS A 33 -3.39 5.13 12.10
CA LYS A 33 -2.59 5.44 10.91
C LYS A 33 -1.09 5.54 11.19
N SER A 34 -0.69 6.07 12.35
CA SER A 34 0.73 6.18 12.73
C SER A 34 1.38 4.81 12.88
N ASN A 35 0.70 3.87 13.54
CA ASN A 35 1.22 2.52 13.78
C ASN A 35 1.28 1.71 12.47
N ILE A 36 0.28 1.86 11.61
CA ILE A 36 0.28 1.25 10.27
C ILE A 36 1.45 1.78 9.43
N ASN A 37 1.67 3.10 9.42
CA ASN A 37 2.80 3.69 8.69
C ASN A 37 4.15 3.24 9.26
N PHE A 38 4.28 3.17 10.59
CA PHE A 38 5.48 2.68 11.26
C PHE A 38 5.77 1.23 10.86
N PHE A 39 4.76 0.36 10.91
CA PHE A 39 4.87 -1.04 10.49
C PHE A 39 5.36 -1.15 9.04
N TRP A 40 4.71 -0.44 8.11
CA TRP A 40 5.09 -0.47 6.70
C TRP A 40 6.49 0.05 6.43
N ASN A 41 6.88 1.15 7.09
CA ASN A 41 8.24 1.70 6.94
C ASN A 41 9.30 0.72 7.43
N GLN A 42 9.05 0.05 8.57
CA GLN A 42 9.98 -0.93 9.12
C GLN A 42 10.06 -2.20 8.26
N LEU A 43 8.92 -2.71 7.80
CA LEU A 43 8.88 -3.86 6.90
C LEU A 43 9.64 -3.56 5.60
N GLN A 44 9.40 -2.38 5.01
CA GLN A 44 10.09 -1.95 3.80
C GLN A 44 11.60 -1.85 4.04
N SER A 45 12.03 -1.27 5.16
CA SER A 45 13.45 -1.16 5.52
C SER A 45 14.10 -2.54 5.60
N ILE A 46 13.46 -3.50 6.25
CA ILE A 46 13.97 -4.87 6.40
C ILE A 46 14.16 -5.55 5.05
N ILE A 47 13.16 -5.44 4.17
CA ILE A 47 13.21 -6.03 2.83
C ILE A 47 14.36 -5.45 2.00
N ILE A 48 14.55 -4.11 2.05
CA ILE A 48 15.63 -3.44 1.32
C ILE A 48 16.99 -3.88 1.88
N THR A 49 17.15 -3.87 3.21
CA THR A 49 18.40 -4.28 3.85
C THR A 49 18.73 -5.75 3.59
N ALA A 50 17.73 -6.65 3.60
CA ALA A 50 17.94 -8.04 3.23
C ALA A 50 18.40 -8.16 1.77
N ALA A 51 17.76 -7.43 0.86
CA ALA A 51 18.11 -7.44 -0.56
C ALA A 51 19.54 -6.95 -0.80
N ASP A 52 19.94 -5.84 -0.17
CA ASP A 52 21.30 -5.28 -0.29
C ASP A 52 22.39 -6.25 0.21
N LEU A 53 22.07 -7.05 1.23
CA LEU A 53 23.03 -7.99 1.84
C LEU A 53 23.15 -9.33 1.09
N THR A 54 22.11 -9.73 0.35
CA THR A 54 22.05 -11.07 -0.27
C THR A 54 22.10 -11.04 -1.79
N ILE A 55 21.74 -9.91 -2.41
CA ILE A 55 21.76 -9.76 -3.86
C ILE A 55 23.07 -9.04 -4.23
N PRO A 56 24.04 -9.73 -4.89
CA PRO A 56 25.34 -9.14 -5.18
C PRO A 56 25.20 -7.90 -6.05
N VAL A 57 25.63 -6.76 -5.48
CA VAL A 57 25.47 -5.39 -5.97
C VAL A 57 26.39 -5.08 -7.18
N ARG A 58 27.12 -6.06 -7.74
CA ARG A 58 28.08 -5.88 -8.85
C ARG A 58 27.47 -5.44 -10.19
N GLN A 59 26.19 -5.10 -10.24
CA GLN A 59 25.53 -4.45 -11.38
C GLN A 59 24.67 -3.22 -11.01
N SER A 60 24.76 -2.71 -9.77
CA SER A 60 23.81 -1.69 -9.27
C SER A 60 24.23 -0.23 -9.52
N SER A 61 25.49 0.04 -9.86
CA SER A 61 25.96 1.42 -10.07
C SER A 61 25.29 2.10 -11.27
N THR A 62 24.60 1.34 -12.12
CA THR A 62 23.79 1.83 -13.24
C THR A 62 22.29 1.89 -12.93
N HIS A 63 21.82 1.39 -11.77
CA HIS A 63 20.38 1.24 -11.46
C HIS A 63 19.85 2.13 -10.33
N SER A 64 20.68 2.96 -9.70
CA SER A 64 20.28 3.80 -8.56
C SER A 64 19.27 4.94 -8.87
N LYS A 65 18.73 5.02 -10.09
CA LYS A 65 17.74 6.05 -10.48
C LYS A 65 16.38 5.51 -10.96
N ALA A 66 16.15 4.21 -10.92
CA ALA A 66 14.87 3.63 -11.32
C ALA A 66 14.77 2.27 -10.59
N ILE A 67 13.84 1.98 -9.69
CA ILE A 67 12.40 1.86 -9.89
C ILE A 67 11.84 1.51 -8.49
N ARG A 68 11.02 2.36 -7.85
CA ARG A 68 10.01 1.79 -6.94
C ARG A 68 9.19 0.85 -7.83
N PRO A 69 9.02 -0.44 -7.47
CA PRO A 69 8.24 -1.36 -8.29
C PRO A 69 6.95 -0.66 -8.70
N THR A 70 6.69 -0.56 -10.00
CA THR A 70 5.62 0.27 -10.58
C THR A 70 4.27 -0.05 -9.93
N LEU A 71 4.06 -1.34 -9.64
CA LEU A 71 2.95 -1.87 -8.85
C LEU A 71 2.84 -1.26 -7.45
N LEU A 72 3.94 -1.19 -6.71
CA LEU A 72 3.96 -0.65 -5.34
C LEU A 72 3.74 0.87 -5.33
N LYS A 73 4.32 1.59 -6.31
CA LYS A 73 4.09 3.02 -6.49
C LYS A 73 2.62 3.29 -6.82
N HIS A 74 2.02 2.46 -7.68
CA HIS A 74 0.62 2.56 -8.06
C HIS A 74 -0.30 2.28 -6.85
N ALA A 75 -0.08 1.15 -6.16
CA ALA A 75 -0.83 0.76 -4.96
C ALA A 75 -0.81 1.86 -3.88
N TYR A 76 0.35 2.46 -3.61
CA TYR A 76 0.46 3.55 -2.64
C TYR A 76 -0.30 4.81 -3.07
N SER A 77 -0.24 5.15 -4.37
CA SER A 77 -0.99 6.27 -4.95
C SER A 77 -2.51 6.05 -4.83
N THR A 78 -2.96 4.83 -5.11
CA THR A 78 -4.35 4.41 -4.99
C THR A 78 -4.84 4.49 -3.55
N LEU A 79 -4.09 3.92 -2.59
CA LEU A 79 -4.41 4.01 -1.16
C LEU A 79 -4.50 5.45 -0.67
N LYS A 80 -3.56 6.32 -1.06
CA LYS A 80 -3.58 7.73 -0.68
C LYS A 80 -4.79 8.46 -1.26
N SER A 81 -5.21 8.09 -2.47
CA SER A 81 -6.39 8.66 -3.12
C SER A 81 -7.69 8.22 -2.43
N LEU A 82 -7.81 6.93 -2.08
CA LEU A 82 -8.93 6.39 -1.31
C LEU A 82 -9.04 7.03 0.09
N GLN A 83 -7.92 7.23 0.78
CA GLN A 83 -7.93 7.92 2.08
C GLN A 83 -8.43 9.36 1.98
N LYS A 84 -8.05 10.10 0.93
CA LYS A 84 -8.55 11.45 0.69
C LYS A 84 -10.05 11.44 0.41
N TRP A 85 -10.50 10.50 -0.42
CA TRP A 85 -11.91 10.35 -0.74
C TRP A 85 -12.74 10.05 0.51
N LEU A 86 -12.32 9.09 1.34
CA LEU A 86 -12.95 8.80 2.63
C LEU A 86 -13.06 10.04 3.52
N LYS A 87 -11.98 10.84 3.60
CA LYS A 87 -11.99 12.08 4.39
C LYS A 87 -13.04 13.07 3.88
N ILE A 88 -13.08 13.31 2.56
CA ILE A 88 -14.03 14.25 1.96
C ILE A 88 -15.47 13.74 2.11
N THR A 89 -15.72 12.44 1.90
CA THR A 89 -17.05 11.84 2.11
C THR A 89 -17.50 12.01 3.56
N ASN A 90 -16.63 11.74 4.53
CA ASN A 90 -16.95 11.93 5.94
C ASN A 90 -17.20 13.40 6.30
N GLU A 91 -16.48 14.33 5.67
CA GLU A 91 -16.76 15.75 5.84
C GLU A 91 -18.12 16.12 5.26
N ILE A 92 -18.45 15.70 4.03
CA ILE A 92 -19.77 15.94 3.42
C ILE A 92 -20.90 15.37 4.28
N LEU A 93 -20.74 14.14 4.79
CA LEU A 93 -21.74 13.50 5.65
C LEU A 93 -21.94 14.27 6.97
N LYS A 94 -20.87 14.85 7.53
CA LYS A 94 -20.92 15.64 8.77
C LYS A 94 -21.49 17.04 8.55
N THR A 95 -21.05 17.73 7.50
CA THR A 95 -21.41 19.13 7.24
C THR A 95 -22.65 19.29 6.39
N GLN A 96 -23.18 18.17 5.86
CA GLN A 96 -24.29 18.11 4.90
C GLN A 96 -24.12 19.04 3.69
N THR A 97 -22.88 19.40 3.38
CA THR A 97 -22.53 20.33 2.32
C THR A 97 -21.60 19.65 1.34
N PHE A 98 -22.01 19.67 0.07
CA PHE A 98 -21.29 18.98 -0.99
C PHE A 98 -19.97 19.69 -1.32
N LYS A 99 -18.90 18.91 -1.50
CA LYS A 99 -17.59 19.43 -1.92
C LYS A 99 -17.30 19.03 -3.36
N ILE A 100 -17.06 20.02 -4.22
CA ILE A 100 -16.74 19.83 -5.65
C ILE A 100 -15.54 18.89 -5.87
N GLU A 101 -14.60 18.88 -4.92
CA GLU A 101 -13.45 17.98 -4.93
C GLU A 101 -13.86 16.49 -4.92
N TRP A 102 -15.02 16.15 -4.36
CA TRP A 102 -15.56 14.79 -4.33
C TRP A 102 -15.89 14.26 -5.72
N ASN A 103 -16.40 15.11 -6.62
CA ASN A 103 -16.67 14.72 -8.02
C ASN A 103 -15.40 14.30 -8.77
N LYS A 104 -14.24 14.90 -8.43
CA LYS A 104 -12.95 14.52 -9.02
C LYS A 104 -12.51 13.10 -8.61
N PHE A 105 -13.07 12.57 -7.53
CA PHE A 105 -12.81 11.20 -7.08
C PHE A 105 -13.77 10.20 -7.71
N ILE A 106 -15.04 10.55 -7.96
CA ILE A 106 -16.00 9.67 -8.67
C ILE A 106 -15.43 9.15 -9.98
N VAL A 107 -14.83 10.02 -10.80
CA VAL A 107 -14.30 9.63 -12.11
C VAL A 107 -13.12 8.64 -11.98
N LYS A 108 -12.45 8.62 -10.84
CA LYS A 108 -11.29 7.74 -10.57
C LYS A 108 -11.67 6.43 -9.89
N ILE A 109 -12.91 6.30 -9.41
CA ILE A 109 -13.38 5.12 -8.67
C ILE A 109 -13.51 3.87 -9.57
N PRO A 110 -14.13 3.94 -10.77
CA PRO A 110 -14.25 2.77 -11.65
C PRO A 110 -12.91 2.09 -11.97
N PRO A 111 -11.84 2.81 -12.39
CA PRO A 111 -10.56 2.16 -12.68
C PRO A 111 -9.89 1.60 -11.42
N ILE A 112 -10.03 2.25 -10.25
CA ILE A 112 -9.46 1.76 -8.99
C ILE A 112 -10.14 0.44 -8.54
N ALA A 113 -11.46 0.37 -8.65
CA ALA A 113 -12.19 -0.83 -8.25
C ALA A 113 -11.97 -1.99 -9.21
N GLN A 114 -11.85 -1.72 -10.52
CA GLN A 114 -11.47 -2.75 -11.49
C GLN A 114 -10.07 -3.31 -11.17
N GLU A 115 -9.11 -2.45 -10.82
CA GLU A 115 -7.77 -2.87 -10.39
C GLU A 115 -7.79 -3.71 -9.11
N MET A 116 -8.66 -3.37 -8.16
CA MET A 116 -8.80 -4.05 -6.88
C MET A 116 -9.75 -5.25 -6.94
N GLN A 117 -10.30 -5.58 -8.11
CA GLN A 117 -11.33 -6.62 -8.29
C GLN A 117 -12.54 -6.44 -7.36
N ILE A 118 -12.87 -5.18 -7.06
CA ILE A 118 -14.04 -4.82 -6.25
C ILE A 118 -15.22 -4.69 -7.21
N SER A 119 -16.16 -5.62 -7.12
CA SER A 119 -17.45 -5.51 -7.78
C SER A 119 -18.29 -4.42 -7.11
N PHE A 120 -18.65 -3.38 -7.85
CA PHE A 120 -19.73 -2.51 -7.42
C PHE A 120 -21.03 -3.30 -7.55
N LEU A 121 -21.71 -3.54 -6.43
CA LEU A 121 -23.11 -3.91 -6.46
C LEU A 121 -23.85 -2.72 -7.09
N GLU A 122 -24.37 -2.91 -8.30
CA GLU A 122 -25.39 -2.03 -8.85
C GLU A 122 -26.59 -2.12 -7.92
N HIS A 123 -26.73 -1.14 -7.02
CA HIS A 123 -28.01 -0.94 -6.36
C HIS A 123 -28.97 -0.45 -7.46
N GLY A 124 -29.80 -1.38 -7.95
CA GLY A 124 -30.91 -1.04 -8.83
C GLY A 124 -31.71 0.11 -8.21
N ASP A 125 -31.94 1.13 -9.02
CA ASP A 125 -32.62 2.35 -8.62
C ASP A 125 -34.03 1.98 -8.09
N PRO A 126 -34.33 2.20 -6.80
CA PRO A 126 -35.63 1.82 -6.23
C PRO A 126 -36.80 2.63 -6.82
N LEU A 127 -36.53 3.62 -7.67
CA LEU A 127 -37.52 4.50 -8.29
C LEU A 127 -37.92 4.11 -9.73
N THR A 128 -37.47 2.95 -10.25
CA THR A 128 -37.93 2.42 -11.56
C THR A 128 -38.88 1.22 -11.45
N LYS A 129 -39.78 1.23 -10.46
CA LYS A 129 -40.97 0.37 -10.43
C LYS A 129 -42.23 1.17 -10.21
#